data_AF-A0A1Y2ZVD7-F1
#
_entry.id   AF-A0A1Y2ZVD7-F1
#
_cell.length_a   1.000
_cell.length_b   1.000
_cell.length_c   1.000
_cell.angle_alpha   90.00
_cell.angle_beta   90.00
_cell.angle_gamma   90.00
#
_symmetry.space_group_name_H-M   'P 1'
#
loop_
_entity.id
_entity.type
_entity.pdbx_description
1 polymer ?
#
loop_
_entity_poly.entity_id
_entity_poly.type
_entity_poly.pdbx_seq_one_letter_code
_entity_poly.pdbx_strand_id
1 'polypeptide(L)'
;MNPEAEHLLDWFHITMRLTVLHQTAKGLPLTFDYDNQTYPLREPTLKTIESIKWYLWHGNTYQAIEHLDTLEMELETANEQGNDSVTRKLLRAVEEFHTYITNNQAFITNYGERYRQGDRISSGFVESAVNYVVAKRLTKRQQMQWSPKGAHLLLQMRTRVLNGELEQTFRNWHPSFRAVNDEKIKKAA
;
A
#
# COMPACT_ATOMS: atom_id res chain seq x y z
N MET A 1 2.64 -2.07 24.27
CA MET A 1 2.82 -3.05 23.17
C MET A 1 2.41 -4.40 23.70
N ASN A 2 1.65 -5.17 22.94
CA ASN A 2 1.30 -6.54 23.32
C ASN A 2 2.49 -7.44 22.90
N PRO A 3 3.23 -8.04 23.83
CA PRO A 3 4.42 -8.84 23.52
C PRO A 3 4.14 -10.08 22.65
N GLU A 4 2.87 -10.50 22.56
CA GLU A 4 2.42 -11.66 21.76
C GLU A 4 1.93 -11.29 20.35
N ALA A 5 2.06 -10.02 19.93
CA ALA A 5 1.56 -9.58 18.63
C ALA A 5 2.53 -9.97 17.50
N GLU A 6 2.01 -10.69 16.50
CA GLU A 6 2.74 -10.95 15.25
C GLU A 6 2.83 -9.65 14.43
N HIS A 7 4.06 -9.22 14.13
CA HIS A 7 4.32 -8.04 13.31
C HIS A 7 4.54 -8.46 11.86
N LEU A 8 3.71 -7.93 10.96
CA LEU A 8 3.76 -8.25 9.53
C LEU A 8 3.89 -6.98 8.70
N LEU A 9 4.65 -7.09 7.60
CA LEU A 9 4.77 -6.04 6.62
C LEU A 9 3.46 -5.94 5.82
N ASP A 10 2.90 -4.74 5.72
CA ASP A 10 1.62 -4.54 5.05
C ASP A 10 1.73 -4.77 3.54
N TRP A 11 0.91 -5.69 3.00
CA TRP A 11 0.88 -6.00 1.58
C TRP A 11 0.54 -4.77 0.70
N PHE A 12 -0.23 -3.81 1.23
CA PHE A 12 -0.52 -2.57 0.52
C PHE A 12 0.75 -1.77 0.24
N HIS A 13 1.63 -1.63 1.23
CA HIS A 13 2.86 -0.86 1.07
C HIS A 13 3.85 -1.51 0.10
N ILE A 14 3.88 -2.85 0.04
CA ILE A 14 4.66 -3.59 -0.95
C ILE A 14 4.09 -3.36 -2.35
N THR A 15 2.78 -3.55 -2.53
CA THR A 15 2.13 -3.41 -3.84
C THR A 15 2.13 -1.98 -4.36
N MET A 16 2.05 -0.97 -3.50
CA MET A 16 2.20 0.43 -3.92
C MET A 16 3.57 0.68 -4.56
N ARG A 17 4.66 0.22 -3.92
CA ARG A 17 6.03 0.40 -4.45
C ARG A 17 6.20 -0.36 -5.76
N LEU A 18 5.76 -1.63 -5.83
CA LEU A 18 5.75 -2.40 -7.07
C LEU A 18 4.95 -1.73 -8.20
N THR A 19 3.83 -1.08 -7.86
CA THR A 19 3.04 -0.33 -8.85
C THR A 19 3.85 0.84 -9.41
N VAL A 20 4.55 1.61 -8.56
CA VAL A 20 5.42 2.70 -9.01
C VAL A 20 6.53 2.18 -9.92
N LEU A 21 7.18 1.07 -9.57
CA LEU A 21 8.19 0.42 -10.41
C LEU A 21 7.62 0.03 -11.76
N HIS A 22 6.51 -0.71 -11.78
CA HIS A 22 5.89 -1.19 -13.01
C HIS A 22 5.41 -0.05 -13.92
N GLN A 23 4.83 1.02 -13.36
CA GLN A 23 4.41 2.18 -14.17
C GLN A 23 5.61 2.97 -14.71
N THR A 24 6.70 3.07 -13.95
CA THR A 24 7.93 3.72 -14.41
C THR A 24 8.59 2.89 -15.52
N ALA A 25 8.63 1.56 -15.36
CA ALA A 25 9.20 0.63 -16.33
C ALA A 25 8.52 0.69 -17.71
N LYS A 26 7.22 1.00 -17.78
CA LYS A 26 6.52 1.20 -19.07
C LYS A 26 7.11 2.34 -19.91
N GLY A 27 7.81 3.28 -19.28
CA GLY A 27 8.47 4.39 -19.97
C GLY A 27 9.89 4.07 -20.45
N LEU A 28 10.45 2.90 -20.15
CA LEU A 28 11.80 2.52 -20.58
C LEU A 28 11.92 2.45 -22.11
N PRO A 29 13.11 2.66 -22.69
CA PRO A 29 13.40 2.26 -24.05
C PRO A 29 13.07 0.78 -24.31
N LEU A 30 12.70 0.43 -25.54
CA LEU A 30 12.45 -0.99 -25.89
C LEU A 30 13.73 -1.83 -25.77
N THR A 31 14.86 -1.24 -26.14
CA THR A 31 16.16 -1.89 -26.20
C THR A 31 17.26 -0.93 -25.75
N PHE A 32 18.44 -1.47 -25.48
CA PHE A 32 19.69 -0.74 -25.30
C PHE A 32 20.83 -1.47 -26.03
N ASP A 33 21.87 -0.74 -26.41
CA ASP A 33 23.04 -1.32 -27.06
C ASP A 33 24.14 -1.57 -26.02
N TYR A 34 24.77 -2.74 -26.07
CA TYR A 34 25.90 -3.14 -25.23
C TYR A 34 26.80 -4.09 -26.01
N ASP A 35 28.11 -3.90 -25.95
CA ASP A 35 29.10 -4.75 -26.64
C ASP A 35 28.76 -5.02 -28.13
N ASN A 36 28.42 -3.95 -28.88
CA ASN A 36 27.99 -3.99 -30.28
C ASN A 36 26.76 -4.88 -30.57
N GLN A 37 25.95 -5.19 -29.56
CA GLN A 37 24.69 -5.94 -29.68
C GLN A 37 23.54 -5.16 -29.06
N THR A 38 22.34 -5.36 -29.59
CA THR A 38 21.11 -4.73 -29.08
C THR A 38 20.33 -5.72 -28.22
N TYR A 39 20.08 -5.34 -26.97
CA TYR A 39 19.38 -6.16 -25.97
C TYR A 39 17.99 -5.60 -25.65
N PRO A 40 16.97 -6.45 -25.42
CA PRO A 40 15.67 -6.00 -24.96
C PRO A 40 15.75 -5.48 -23.52
N LEU A 41 15.03 -4.40 -23.22
CA LEU A 41 15.03 -3.77 -21.89
C LEU A 41 13.66 -3.78 -21.23
N ARG A 42 12.68 -3.12 -21.87
CA ARG A 42 11.36 -2.85 -21.28
C ARG A 42 10.61 -4.11 -20.89
N GLU A 43 10.40 -5.02 -21.84
CA GLU A 43 9.57 -6.21 -21.61
C GLU A 43 10.19 -7.18 -20.59
N PRO A 44 11.50 -7.51 -20.66
CA PRO A 44 12.16 -8.27 -19.60
C PRO A 44 12.00 -7.61 -18.23
N THR A 45 12.21 -6.30 -18.13
CA THR A 45 12.06 -5.55 -16.88
C THR A 45 10.65 -5.65 -16.30
N LEU A 46 9.61 -5.47 -17.13
CA LEU A 46 8.21 -5.59 -16.70
C LEU A 46 7.91 -7.00 -16.15
N LYS A 47 8.39 -8.03 -16.84
CA LYS A 47 8.23 -9.43 -16.43
C LYS A 47 8.97 -9.74 -15.13
N THR A 48 10.17 -9.19 -14.94
CA THR A 48 10.92 -9.34 -13.69
C THR A 48 10.19 -8.70 -12.52
N ILE A 49 9.62 -7.50 -12.69
CA ILE A 49 8.79 -6.84 -11.66
C ILE A 49 7.56 -7.68 -11.30
N GLU A 50 6.90 -8.29 -12.29
CA GLU A 50 5.77 -9.21 -12.05
C GLU A 50 6.20 -10.48 -11.29
N SER A 51 7.38 -11.01 -11.61
CA SER A 51 7.97 -12.17 -10.93
C SER A 51 8.30 -11.84 -9.48
N ILE A 52 8.94 -10.70 -9.22
CA ILE A 52 9.22 -10.19 -7.87
C ILE A 52 7.92 -10.08 -7.06
N LYS A 53 6.87 -9.49 -7.65
CA LYS A 53 5.54 -9.42 -7.00
C LYS A 53 5.02 -10.81 -6.63
N TRP A 54 5.15 -11.78 -7.54
CA TRP A 54 4.69 -13.15 -7.32
C TRP A 54 5.46 -13.82 -6.18
N TYR A 55 6.78 -13.70 -6.14
CA TYR A 55 7.58 -14.25 -5.04
C TYR A 55 7.23 -13.63 -3.69
N LEU A 56 7.12 -12.30 -3.64
CA LEU A 56 6.71 -11.59 -2.43
C LEU A 56 5.31 -11.99 -1.97
N TRP A 57 4.37 -12.20 -2.89
CA TRP A 57 3.01 -12.67 -2.58
C TRP A 57 3.01 -14.03 -1.87
N HIS A 58 3.97 -14.90 -2.20
CA HIS A 58 4.14 -16.22 -1.58
C HIS A 58 5.13 -16.23 -0.41
N GLY A 59 5.62 -15.07 0.03
CA GLY A 59 6.59 -14.95 1.11
C GLY A 59 8.01 -15.41 0.76
N ASN A 60 8.31 -15.64 -0.52
CA ASN A 60 9.63 -16.07 -0.97
C ASN A 60 10.56 -14.85 -1.13
N THR A 61 11.08 -14.35 0.00
CA THR A 61 11.97 -13.19 0.03
C THR A 61 13.30 -13.45 -0.65
N TYR A 62 13.82 -14.68 -0.55
CA TYR A 62 15.08 -15.08 -1.18
C TYR A 62 15.03 -14.88 -2.70
N GLN A 63 14.04 -15.48 -3.37
CA GLN A 63 13.89 -15.32 -4.83
C GLN A 63 13.56 -13.87 -5.20
N ALA A 64 12.74 -13.18 -4.42
CA ALA A 64 12.43 -11.77 -4.69
C ALA A 64 13.70 -10.89 -4.67
N ILE A 65 14.61 -11.10 -3.71
CA ILE A 65 15.87 -10.37 -3.60
C ILE A 65 16.82 -10.73 -4.75
N GLU A 66 16.97 -12.02 -5.08
CA GLU A 66 17.81 -12.45 -6.21
C GLU A 66 17.38 -11.81 -7.55
N HIS A 67 16.06 -11.71 -7.77
CA HIS A 67 15.51 -11.02 -8.94
C HIS A 67 15.69 -9.50 -8.90
N LEU A 68 15.73 -8.89 -7.70
CA LEU A 68 16.02 -7.46 -7.54
C LEU A 68 17.49 -7.17 -7.83
N ASP A 69 18.41 -7.97 -7.29
CA ASP A 69 19.85 -7.89 -7.57
C ASP A 69 20.12 -7.97 -9.08
N THR A 70 19.50 -8.95 -9.75
CA THR A 70 19.65 -9.13 -11.19
C THR A 70 19.11 -7.91 -11.96
N LEU A 71 17.94 -7.40 -11.56
CA LEU A 71 17.32 -6.25 -12.19
C LEU A 71 18.14 -4.97 -12.00
N GLU A 72 18.77 -4.78 -10.84
CA GLU A 72 19.68 -3.65 -10.58
C GLU A 72 20.86 -3.68 -11.55
N MET A 73 21.55 -4.81 -11.67
CA MET A 73 22.68 -4.96 -12.60
C MET A 73 22.30 -4.69 -14.06
N GLU A 74 21.13 -5.19 -14.49
CA GLU A 74 20.62 -4.96 -15.85
C GLU A 74 20.33 -3.46 -16.10
N LEU A 75 19.71 -2.79 -15.14
CA LEU A 75 19.37 -1.37 -15.24
C LEU A 75 20.59 -0.45 -15.11
N GLU A 76 21.59 -0.82 -14.30
CA GLU A 76 22.89 -0.14 -14.23
C GLU A 76 23.56 -0.17 -15.59
N THR A 77 23.71 -1.37 -16.18
CA THR A 77 24.30 -1.55 -17.51
C THR A 77 23.55 -0.70 -18.55
N ALA A 78 22.21 -0.76 -18.57
CA ALA A 78 21.41 0.03 -19.50
C ALA A 78 21.55 1.56 -19.29
N ASN A 79 21.68 2.02 -18.05
CA ASN A 79 21.86 3.44 -17.70
C ASN A 79 23.27 3.95 -18.02
N GLU A 80 24.29 3.09 -17.99
CA GLU A 80 25.65 3.43 -18.42
C GLU A 80 25.74 3.62 -19.93
N GLN A 81 25.05 2.78 -20.70
CA GLN A 81 25.05 2.84 -22.17
C GLN A 81 24.08 3.89 -22.71
N GLY A 82 22.96 4.12 -22.02
CA GLY A 82 21.92 5.06 -22.41
C GLY A 82 21.74 6.17 -21.39
N ASN A 83 21.85 7.44 -21.81
CA ASN A 83 21.53 8.59 -20.96
C ASN A 83 20.01 8.84 -20.90
N ASP A 84 19.22 7.80 -20.63
CA ASP A 84 17.77 7.90 -20.48
C ASP A 84 17.36 8.21 -19.03
N SER A 85 16.54 9.26 -18.88
CA SER A 85 16.09 9.71 -17.56
C SER A 85 15.14 8.72 -16.88
N VAL A 86 14.39 7.91 -17.65
CA VAL A 86 13.46 6.92 -17.10
C VAL A 86 14.23 5.72 -16.57
N THR A 87 15.23 5.23 -17.28
CA THR A 87 16.12 4.15 -16.81
C THR A 87 16.79 4.53 -15.48
N ARG A 88 17.38 5.73 -15.39
CA ARG A 88 18.00 6.22 -14.14
C ARG A 88 17.01 6.31 -12.99
N LYS A 89 15.81 6.82 -13.27
CA LYS A 89 14.75 6.96 -12.26
C LYS A 89 14.26 5.58 -11.79
N LEU A 90 14.14 4.63 -12.70
CA LEU A 90 13.73 3.27 -12.37
C LEU A 90 14.80 2.56 -11.55
N LEU A 91 16.08 2.62 -11.96
CA LEU A 91 17.20 2.04 -11.24
C LEU A 91 17.18 2.47 -9.77
N ARG A 92 17.15 3.78 -9.52
CA ARG A 92 17.05 4.31 -8.16
C ARG A 92 15.83 3.79 -7.39
N ALA A 93 14.68 3.71 -8.04
CA ALA A 93 13.48 3.20 -7.39
C ALA A 93 13.58 1.70 -7.07
N VAL A 94 14.27 0.91 -7.90
CA VAL A 94 14.57 -0.50 -7.66
C VAL A 94 15.53 -0.64 -6.47
N GLU A 95 16.62 0.11 -6.42
CA GLU A 95 17.58 0.13 -5.28
C GLU A 95 16.88 0.46 -3.94
N GLU A 96 16.02 1.48 -3.95
CA GLU A 96 15.22 1.86 -2.78
C GLU A 96 14.24 0.75 -2.38
N PHE A 97 13.63 0.06 -3.36
CA PHE A 97 12.70 -1.04 -3.10
C PHE A 97 13.43 -2.30 -2.62
N HIS A 98 14.59 -2.62 -3.17
CA HIS A 98 15.43 -3.72 -2.75
C HIS A 98 15.88 -3.53 -1.30
N THR A 99 16.44 -2.36 -0.97
CA THR A 99 16.79 -2.00 0.41
C THR A 99 15.58 -2.16 1.35
N TYR A 100 14.39 -1.72 0.90
CA TYR A 100 13.16 -1.86 1.68
C TYR A 100 12.78 -3.33 1.93
N ILE A 101 12.83 -4.19 0.91
CA ILE A 101 12.50 -5.62 1.06
C ILE A 101 13.53 -6.32 1.96
N THR A 102 14.83 -6.09 1.75
CA THR A 102 15.91 -6.69 2.55
C THR A 102 15.79 -6.31 4.02
N ASN A 103 15.52 -5.04 4.33
CA ASN A 103 15.35 -4.57 5.71
C ASN A 103 14.09 -5.12 6.40
N ASN A 104 13.06 -5.50 5.63
CA ASN A 104 11.79 -5.96 6.17
C ASN A 104 11.53 -7.45 5.93
N GLN A 105 12.53 -8.21 5.48
CA GLN A 105 12.38 -9.62 5.10
C GLN A 105 11.76 -10.48 6.21
N ALA A 106 12.12 -10.22 7.47
CA ALA A 106 11.63 -10.96 8.63
C ALA A 106 10.13 -10.75 8.90
N PHE A 107 9.53 -9.71 8.32
CA PHE A 107 8.12 -9.37 8.47
C PHE A 107 7.28 -9.74 7.25
N ILE A 108 7.92 -10.29 6.20
CA ILE A 108 7.24 -10.76 4.99
C ILE A 108 6.78 -12.20 5.22
N THR A 109 5.52 -12.48 4.91
CA THR A 109 4.87 -13.78 5.11
C THR A 109 4.22 -14.25 3.81
N ASN A 110 3.67 -15.46 3.80
CA ASN A 110 2.87 -15.94 2.67
C ASN A 110 1.50 -15.26 2.66
N TYR A 111 1.42 -14.10 2.00
CA TYR A 111 0.19 -13.34 1.87
C TYR A 111 -0.91 -14.11 1.14
N GLY A 112 -0.55 -14.93 0.15
CA GLY A 112 -1.49 -15.77 -0.59
C GLY A 112 -2.14 -16.88 0.24
N GLU A 113 -1.43 -17.43 1.21
CA GLU A 113 -1.99 -18.36 2.19
C GLU A 113 -2.93 -17.65 3.15
N ARG A 114 -2.47 -16.56 3.79
CA ARG A 114 -3.28 -15.75 4.70
C ARG A 114 -4.56 -15.24 4.05
N TYR A 115 -4.47 -14.77 2.80
CA TYR A 115 -5.65 -14.36 2.03
C TYR A 115 -6.67 -15.49 1.85
N ARG A 116 -6.22 -16.71 1.53
CA ARG A 116 -7.11 -17.89 1.41
C ARG A 116 -7.71 -18.32 2.75
N GLN A 117 -7.03 -18.05 3.85
CA GLN A 117 -7.51 -18.31 5.21
C GLN A 117 -8.44 -17.21 5.74
N GLY A 118 -8.56 -16.08 5.01
CA GLY A 118 -9.37 -14.93 5.44
C GLY A 118 -8.66 -14.01 6.44
N ASP A 119 -7.35 -14.21 6.64
CA ASP A 119 -6.55 -13.39 7.53
C ASP A 119 -6.28 -12.00 6.94
N ARG A 120 -6.14 -11.03 7.83
CA ARG A 120 -5.81 -9.67 7.43
C ARG A 120 -4.37 -9.59 6.95
N ILE A 121 -4.19 -9.20 5.69
CA ILE A 121 -2.88 -8.98 5.05
C ILE A 121 -2.60 -7.52 4.71
N SER A 122 -3.61 -6.65 4.84
CA SER A 122 -3.52 -5.28 4.33
C SER A 122 -4.36 -4.26 5.10
N SER A 123 -3.82 -3.05 5.21
CA SER A 123 -4.46 -1.81 5.64
C SER A 123 -5.12 -1.04 4.50
N GLY A 124 -4.97 -1.46 3.24
CA GLY A 124 -5.23 -0.64 2.05
C GLY A 124 -6.64 -0.03 1.98
N PHE A 125 -7.65 -0.74 2.49
CA PHE A 125 -9.01 -0.18 2.62
C PHE A 125 -9.06 1.03 3.56
N VAL A 126 -8.40 0.91 4.73
CA VAL A 126 -8.32 1.98 5.73
C VAL A 126 -7.50 3.15 5.16
N GLU A 127 -6.37 2.88 4.52
CA GLU A 127 -5.53 3.91 3.93
C GLU A 127 -6.24 4.67 2.81
N SER A 128 -6.97 3.96 1.95
CA SER A 128 -7.77 4.58 0.88
C SER A 128 -8.89 5.46 1.46
N ALA A 129 -9.56 5.01 2.51
CA ALA A 129 -10.58 5.80 3.18
C ALA A 129 -10.00 7.07 3.83
N VAL A 130 -8.84 6.94 4.51
CA VAL A 130 -8.12 8.08 5.09
C VAL A 130 -7.69 9.06 4.00
N ASN A 131 -7.07 8.57 2.91
CA ASN A 131 -6.65 9.39 1.78
C ASN A 131 -7.83 10.13 1.14
N TYR A 132 -8.97 9.47 0.97
CA TYR A 132 -10.19 10.12 0.46
C TYR A 132 -10.66 11.25 1.38
N VAL A 133 -10.71 11.02 2.70
CA VAL A 133 -11.13 12.05 3.68
C VAL A 133 -10.17 13.23 3.66
N VAL A 134 -8.86 12.96 3.68
CA VAL A 134 -7.81 13.98 3.60
C VAL A 134 -7.94 14.78 2.31
N ALA A 135 -8.00 14.12 1.15
CA ALA A 135 -8.12 14.78 -0.14
C ALA A 135 -9.38 15.63 -0.23
N LYS A 136 -10.52 15.12 0.24
CA LYS A 136 -11.81 15.85 0.22
C LYS A 136 -11.80 17.10 1.11
N ARG A 137 -11.04 17.09 2.21
CA ARG A 137 -11.05 18.16 3.22
C ARG A 137 -9.92 19.17 3.05
N LEU A 138 -8.75 18.71 2.63
CA LEU A 138 -7.51 19.49 2.62
C LEU A 138 -7.00 19.80 1.21
N THR A 139 -7.50 19.13 0.17
CA THR A 139 -7.02 19.29 -1.21
C THR A 139 -8.14 19.79 -2.13
N LYS A 140 -7.80 20.65 -3.10
CA LYS A 140 -8.69 21.27 -4.11
C LYS A 140 -9.94 21.98 -3.57
N ARG A 141 -10.00 23.31 -3.72
CA ARG A 141 -11.17 24.23 -3.60
C ARG A 141 -12.09 24.10 -2.35
N GLN A 142 -11.96 23.10 -1.49
CA GLN A 142 -12.61 23.03 -0.18
C GLN A 142 -11.63 23.48 0.90
N GLN A 143 -11.93 24.62 1.53
CA GLN A 143 -11.12 25.25 2.58
C GLN A 143 -11.58 24.83 3.98
N MET A 144 -11.82 23.53 4.22
CA MET A 144 -12.07 23.04 5.59
C MET A 144 -10.80 22.43 6.16
N GLN A 145 -9.85 23.31 6.48
CA GLN A 145 -8.65 22.92 7.21
C GLN A 145 -9.03 22.49 8.62
N TRP A 146 -8.75 21.23 8.97
CA TRP A 146 -8.88 20.76 10.34
C TRP A 146 -7.65 21.17 11.13
N SER A 147 -7.86 21.73 12.32
CA SER A 147 -6.80 21.76 13.32
C SER A 147 -6.50 20.31 13.77
N PRO A 148 -5.28 20.00 14.24
CA PRO A 148 -4.96 18.68 14.80
C PRO A 148 -5.97 18.25 15.89
N LYS A 149 -6.42 19.20 16.72
CA LYS A 149 -7.48 18.99 17.71
C LYS A 149 -8.82 18.62 17.08
N GLY A 150 -9.24 19.32 16.02
CA GLY A 150 -10.48 19.03 15.30
C GLY A 150 -10.47 17.64 14.65
N ALA A 151 -9.37 17.26 14.01
CA ALA A 151 -9.19 15.93 13.43
C ALA A 151 -9.26 14.83 14.51
N HIS A 152 -8.59 15.03 15.64
CA HIS A 152 -8.62 14.09 16.76
C HIS A 152 -10.03 13.90 17.34
N LEU A 153 -10.77 14.99 17.56
CA LEU A 153 -12.15 14.91 18.06
C LEU A 153 -13.09 14.22 17.08
N LEU A 154 -12.92 14.45 15.78
CA LEU A 154 -13.71 13.75 14.75
C LEU A 154 -13.44 12.24 14.76
N LEU A 155 -12.19 11.82 14.92
CA LEU A 155 -11.84 10.41 15.06
C LEU A 155 -12.50 9.81 16.32
N GLN A 156 -12.41 10.48 17.47
CA GLN A 156 -13.07 10.03 18.69
C GLN A 156 -14.59 9.88 18.51
N MET A 157 -15.23 10.88 17.90
CA MET A 157 -16.68 10.83 17.61
C MET A 157 -17.03 9.69 16.67
N ARG A 158 -16.23 9.46 15.61
CA ARG A 158 -16.48 8.36 14.68
C ARG A 158 -16.29 7.00 15.34
N THR A 159 -15.27 6.83 16.18
CA THR A 159 -15.07 5.61 16.98
C THR A 159 -16.27 5.36 17.89
N ARG A 160 -16.76 6.38 18.60
CA ARG A 160 -17.95 6.26 19.44
C ARG A 160 -19.21 5.89 18.65
N VAL A 161 -19.35 6.38 17.41
CA VAL A 161 -20.46 5.96 16.52
C VAL A 161 -20.33 4.48 16.16
N LEU A 162 -19.13 4.05 15.73
CA LEU A 162 -18.88 2.67 15.32
C LEU A 162 -19.05 1.67 16.48
N ASN A 163 -18.69 2.08 17.70
CA ASN A 163 -18.87 1.29 18.91
C ASN A 163 -20.31 1.36 19.47
N GLY A 164 -21.21 2.15 18.87
CA GLY A 164 -22.56 2.41 19.40
C GLY A 164 -22.60 3.29 20.67
N GLU A 165 -21.46 3.71 21.18
CA GLU A 165 -21.31 4.53 22.39
C GLU A 165 -21.85 5.94 22.25
N LEU A 166 -21.81 6.52 21.04
CA LEU A 166 -22.29 7.89 20.83
C LEU A 166 -23.80 7.94 21.10
N GLU A 167 -24.55 7.01 20.54
CA GLU A 167 -25.99 6.93 20.75
C GLU A 167 -26.33 6.71 22.22
N GLN A 168 -25.59 5.83 22.91
CA GLN A 168 -25.74 5.64 24.35
C GLN A 168 -25.47 6.93 25.14
N THR A 169 -24.43 7.69 24.78
CA THR A 169 -24.11 8.97 25.42
C THR A 169 -25.27 9.96 25.26
N PHE A 170 -25.85 10.04 24.06
CA PHE A 170 -27.02 10.88 23.81
C PHE A 170 -28.26 10.43 24.60
N ARG A 171 -28.51 9.13 24.73
CA ARG A 171 -29.60 8.60 25.57
C ARG A 171 -29.41 8.92 27.05
N ASN A 172 -28.18 8.91 27.54
CA ASN A 172 -27.89 9.29 28.94
C ASN A 172 -28.21 10.77 29.21
N TRP A 173 -27.97 11.67 28.24
CA TRP A 173 -28.29 13.09 28.37
C TRP A 173 -29.76 13.40 28.07
N HIS A 174 -30.34 12.65 27.14
CA HIS A 174 -31.71 12.82 26.65
C HIS A 174 -32.39 11.45 26.57
N PRO A 175 -33.06 11.00 27.66
CA PRO A 175 -33.65 9.66 27.74
C PRO A 175 -34.65 9.31 26.62
N SER A 176 -35.30 10.32 26.04
CA SER A 176 -36.25 10.16 24.92
C SER A 176 -35.59 10.10 23.54
N PHE A 177 -34.27 10.26 23.43
CA PHE A 177 -33.56 10.23 22.15
C PHE A 177 -33.54 8.80 21.58
N ARG A 178 -34.32 8.56 20.51
CA ARG A 178 -34.46 7.26 19.84
C ARG A 178 -34.77 6.14 20.85
N ALA A 179 -35.89 6.29 21.56
CA ALA A 179 -36.35 5.30 22.51
C ALA A 179 -36.47 3.92 21.84
N VAL A 180 -36.08 2.86 22.56
CA VAL A 180 -36.00 1.47 22.06
C VAL A 180 -37.32 0.97 21.39
N ASN A 181 -38.45 1.61 21.69
CA ASN A 181 -39.74 1.33 21.08
C ASN A 181 -39.82 1.69 19.58
N ASP A 182 -39.02 2.63 19.07
CA ASP A 182 -39.05 3.04 17.66
C ASP A 182 -38.34 2.02 16.73
N GLU A 183 -37.39 1.24 17.24
CA GLU A 183 -36.70 0.20 16.45
C GLU A 183 -37.58 -1.02 16.16
N LYS A 184 -38.49 -1.36 17.07
CA LYS A 184 -39.47 -2.45 16.84
C LYS A 184 -40.50 -2.08 15.78
N ILE A 185 -40.87 -0.81 15.68
CA ILE A 185 -41.85 -0.32 14.69
C ILE A 185 -41.27 -0.37 13.27
N LYS A 186 -39.96 -0.13 13.09
CA LYS A 186 -39.30 -0.21 11.77
C LYS A 186 -39.00 -1.62 11.26
N LYS A 187 -38.95 -2.64 12.13
CA LYS A 187 -38.75 -4.04 11.71
C LYS A 187 -40.06 -4.78 11.41
N ALA A 188 -41.19 -4.20 11.77
CA ALA A 188 -42.52 -4.77 11.56
C ALA A 188 -43.30 -4.13 10.39
N ALA A 189 -42.67 -3.22 9.64
CA ALA A 189 -43.22 -2.53 8.47
C ALA A 189 -42.45 -2.90 7.20
#